data_AF-A0A395YBK9-F1
#
_entry.id   AF-A0A395YBK9-F1
#
_cell.length_a   1.000
_cell.length_b   1.000
_cell.length_c   1.000
_cell.angle_alpha   90.00
_cell.angle_beta   90.00
_cell.angle_gamma   90.00
#
_symmetry.space_group_name_H-M   'P 1'
#
loop_
_entity.id
_entity.type
_entity.pdbx_description
1 polymer ?
#
loop_
_entity_poly.entity_id
_entity_poly.type
_entity_poly.pdbx_seq_one_letter_code
_entity_poly.pdbx_strand_id
1 'polypeptide(L)'
;MRNREVQIKFYATEKERESIRRNAKRAGMKMGEYARAVLTSDDVSIKVIDTEPLKKAAHELAKQGTNLNQFMKFLNTYGVKVFDPDEAKRVLEKEVSTFSEIMEALAALRREADRNNVHLQIEDFNNLDNE
;
A
#
# COMPACT_ATOMS: atom_id res chain seq x y z
N MET A 1 -17.98 25.57 -10.54
CA MET A 1 -16.90 26.11 -11.40
C MET A 1 -16.06 24.95 -11.92
N ARG A 2 -15.70 24.93 -13.21
CA ARG A 2 -14.68 23.98 -13.68
C ARG A 2 -13.33 24.49 -13.18
N ASN A 3 -12.64 23.74 -12.32
CA ASN A 3 -11.32 24.11 -11.78
C ASN A 3 -10.19 24.19 -12.84
N ARG A 4 -10.50 24.05 -14.14
CA ARG A 4 -9.51 24.00 -15.23
C ARG A 4 -10.11 24.66 -16.48
N GLU A 5 -9.51 25.79 -16.88
CA GLU A 5 -10.02 26.67 -17.95
C GLU A 5 -9.26 26.51 -19.28
N VAL A 6 -8.07 25.90 -19.26
CA VAL A 6 -7.20 25.74 -20.44
C VAL A 6 -7.35 24.35 -21.04
N GLN A 7 -7.54 24.28 -22.37
CA GLN A 7 -7.58 23.03 -23.14
C GLN A 7 -6.37 22.95 -24.09
N ILE A 8 -5.64 21.85 -24.02
CA ILE A 8 -4.55 21.51 -24.95
C ILE A 8 -5.06 20.47 -25.94
N LYS A 9 -4.89 20.72 -27.24
CA LYS A 9 -5.27 19.81 -28.33
C LYS A 9 -4.02 19.39 -29.08
N PHE A 10 -3.93 18.10 -29.41
CA PHE A 10 -2.89 17.55 -30.26
C PHE A 10 -3.51 16.57 -31.26
N TYR A 11 -2.83 16.37 -32.38
CA TYR A 11 -3.21 15.36 -33.36
C TYR A 11 -2.59 14.02 -32.97
N ALA A 12 -3.36 12.95 -33.13
CA ALA A 12 -2.92 11.58 -32.91
C ALA A 12 -3.58 10.66 -33.93
N THR A 13 -2.88 9.62 -34.33
CA THR A 13 -3.43 8.52 -35.13
C THR A 13 -4.38 7.66 -34.28
N GLU A 14 -5.23 6.85 -34.91
CA GLU A 14 -6.15 5.97 -34.16
C GLU A 14 -5.38 4.93 -33.32
N LYS A 15 -4.24 4.43 -33.82
CA LYS A 15 -3.35 3.53 -33.06
C LYS A 15 -2.78 4.18 -31.80
N GLU A 16 -2.35 5.44 -31.89
CA GLU A 16 -1.85 6.19 -30.74
C GLU A 16 -2.97 6.46 -29.74
N ARG A 17 -4.15 6.84 -30.22
CA ARG A 17 -5.35 7.04 -29.39
C ARG A 17 -5.74 5.76 -28.64
N GLU A 18 -5.73 4.62 -29.30
CA GLU A 18 -5.98 3.33 -28.66
C GLU A 18 -4.93 2.96 -27.63
N SER A 19 -3.65 3.24 -27.93
CA SER A 19 -2.56 2.97 -27.00
C SER A 19 -2.65 3.83 -25.74
N ILE A 20 -2.97 5.12 -25.90
CA ILE A 20 -3.22 6.04 -24.77
C ILE A 20 -4.41 5.55 -23.94
N ARG A 21 -5.51 5.13 -24.60
CA ARG A 21 -6.69 4.58 -23.91
C ARG A 21 -6.35 3.30 -23.14
N ARG A 22 -5.57 2.40 -23.73
CA ARG A 22 -5.15 1.13 -23.11
C ARG A 22 -4.27 1.39 -21.88
N ASN A 23 -3.32 2.32 -22.00
CA ASN A 23 -2.42 2.66 -20.90
C ASN A 23 -3.16 3.34 -19.75
N ALA A 24 -4.09 4.25 -20.05
CA ALA A 24 -4.97 4.84 -19.04
C ALA A 24 -5.77 3.78 -18.29
N LYS A 25 -6.34 2.80 -19.02
CA LYS A 25 -7.08 1.67 -18.42
C LYS A 25 -6.18 0.80 -17.52
N ARG A 26 -4.94 0.51 -17.94
CA ARG A 26 -3.97 -0.24 -17.13
C ARG A 26 -3.58 0.50 -15.86
N ALA A 27 -3.53 1.83 -15.90
CA ALA A 27 -3.25 2.67 -14.74
C ALA A 27 -4.51 2.96 -13.88
N GLY A 28 -5.68 2.40 -14.23
CA GLY A 28 -6.93 2.67 -13.51
C GLY A 28 -7.47 4.10 -13.65
N MET A 29 -6.94 4.89 -14.59
CA MET A 29 -7.23 6.31 -14.74
C MET A 29 -8.14 6.61 -15.94
N LYS A 30 -8.87 7.72 -15.88
CA LYS A 30 -9.53 8.28 -17.08
C LYS A 30 -8.48 8.82 -18.05
N MET A 31 -8.73 8.72 -19.35
CA MET A 31 -7.77 9.11 -20.39
C MET A 31 -7.23 10.55 -20.23
N GLY A 32 -8.09 11.51 -19.85
CA GLY A 32 -7.68 12.89 -19.62
C GLY A 32 -6.90 13.11 -18.32
N GLU A 33 -7.05 12.23 -17.35
CA GLU A 33 -6.27 12.23 -16.10
C GLU A 33 -4.89 11.62 -16.32
N TYR A 34 -4.85 10.49 -17.02
CA TYR A 34 -3.62 9.86 -17.49
C TYR A 34 -2.80 10.82 -18.36
N ALA A 35 -3.42 11.49 -19.34
CA ALA A 35 -2.72 12.45 -20.19
C ALA A 35 -2.14 13.63 -19.40
N ARG A 36 -2.86 14.13 -18.38
CA ARG A 36 -2.31 15.17 -17.49
C ARG A 36 -1.12 14.64 -16.71
N ALA A 37 -1.27 13.50 -16.04
CA ALA A 37 -0.19 12.90 -15.26
C ALA A 37 1.08 12.71 -16.10
N VAL A 38 0.96 12.23 -17.33
CA VAL A 38 2.12 12.03 -18.23
C VAL A 38 2.71 13.36 -18.72
N LEU A 39 1.87 14.32 -19.13
CA LEU A 39 2.33 15.57 -19.74
C LEU A 39 2.80 16.62 -18.72
N THR A 40 2.39 16.49 -17.45
CA THR A 40 2.79 17.42 -16.37
C THR A 40 3.79 16.80 -15.40
N SER A 41 4.13 15.51 -15.53
CA SER A 41 5.21 14.92 -14.73
C SER A 41 6.53 15.04 -15.49
N ASP A 42 7.59 15.43 -14.78
CA ASP A 42 8.94 15.55 -15.34
C ASP A 42 9.59 14.20 -15.71
N ASP A 43 8.97 13.07 -15.33
CA ASP A 43 9.50 11.74 -15.57
C ASP A 43 8.41 10.79 -16.15
N VAL A 44 8.62 10.32 -17.38
CA VAL A 44 7.62 9.68 -18.26
C VAL A 44 7.33 8.22 -17.89
N SER A 45 7.89 7.68 -16.81
CA SER A 45 7.66 6.29 -16.41
C SER A 45 6.56 6.16 -15.36
N ILE A 46 5.30 6.05 -15.80
CA ILE A 46 4.23 5.52 -14.93
C ILE A 46 4.54 4.04 -14.70
N LYS A 47 5.34 3.75 -13.68
CA LYS A 47 5.64 2.39 -13.21
C LYS A 47 4.45 1.90 -12.40
N VAL A 48 3.60 1.09 -13.04
CA VAL A 48 2.55 0.34 -12.33
C VAL A 48 3.24 -0.75 -11.52
N ILE A 49 3.22 -0.63 -10.19
CA ILE A 49 3.78 -1.62 -9.27
C ILE A 49 2.65 -2.55 -8.83
N ASP A 50 2.88 -3.86 -8.93
CA ASP A 50 1.98 -4.87 -8.38
C ASP A 50 1.99 -4.81 -6.83
N THR A 51 0.83 -4.57 -6.24
CA THR A 51 0.64 -4.44 -4.79
C THR A 51 0.21 -5.75 -4.12
N GLU A 52 0.00 -6.84 -4.85
CA GLU A 52 -0.37 -8.15 -4.26
C GLU A 52 0.62 -8.66 -3.20
N PRO A 53 1.95 -8.56 -3.41
CA PRO A 53 2.91 -8.96 -2.37
C PRO A 53 2.76 -8.15 -1.08
N LEU A 54 2.43 -6.86 -1.19
CA LEU A 54 2.17 -5.98 -0.05
C LEU A 54 0.90 -6.38 0.70
N LYS A 55 -0.17 -6.73 -0.03
CA LYS A 55 -1.42 -7.23 0.57
C LYS A 55 -1.21 -8.53 1.35
N LYS A 56 -0.43 -9.47 0.80
CA LYS A 56 -0.08 -10.73 1.49
C LYS A 56 0.74 -10.46 2.75
N ALA A 57 1.71 -9.57 2.68
CA ALA A 57 2.50 -9.16 3.84
C ALA A 57 1.60 -8.54 4.93
N ALA A 58 0.69 -7.63 4.57
CA ALA A 58 -0.27 -7.04 5.50
C ALA A 58 -1.20 -8.08 6.14
N HIS A 59 -1.67 -9.07 5.37
CA HIS A 59 -2.51 -10.15 5.89
C HIS A 59 -1.78 -11.03 6.91
N GLU A 60 -0.53 -11.42 6.63
CA GLU A 60 0.27 -12.19 7.57
C GLU A 60 0.62 -11.37 8.82
N LEU A 61 0.85 -10.05 8.68
CA LEU A 61 1.01 -9.14 9.82
C LEU A 61 -0.25 -9.11 10.71
N ALA A 62 -1.46 -9.07 10.13
CA ALA A 62 -2.70 -9.10 10.88
C ALA A 62 -2.91 -10.41 11.65
N LYS A 63 -2.50 -11.55 11.07
CA LYS A 63 -2.48 -12.85 11.80
C LYS A 63 -1.56 -12.81 13.00
N GLN A 64 -0.35 -12.25 12.85
CA GLN A 64 0.57 -12.15 13.98
C GLN A 64 0.03 -11.25 15.10
N GLY A 65 -0.63 -10.13 14.76
CA GLY A 65 -1.36 -9.31 15.73
C GLY A 65 -2.47 -10.08 16.47
N THR A 66 -3.18 -10.97 15.76
CA THR A 66 -4.21 -11.84 16.35
C THR A 66 -3.61 -12.87 17.32
N ASN A 67 -2.48 -13.49 16.94
CA ASN A 67 -1.74 -14.43 17.80
C ASN A 67 -1.26 -13.76 19.08
N LEU A 68 -0.72 -12.54 18.99
CA LEU A 68 -0.36 -11.70 20.13
C LEU A 68 -1.55 -11.45 21.06
N ASN A 69 -2.70 -11.09 20.50
CA ASN A 69 -3.91 -10.83 21.30
C ASN A 69 -4.42 -12.10 22.01
N GLN A 70 -4.32 -13.26 21.36
CA GLN A 70 -4.64 -14.56 21.97
C GLN A 70 -3.65 -14.91 23.09
N PHE A 71 -2.36 -14.67 22.88
CA PHE A 71 -1.34 -14.89 23.89
C PHE A 71 -1.56 -13.99 25.12
N MET A 72 -1.90 -12.72 24.93
CA MET A 72 -2.26 -11.81 26.03
C MET A 72 -3.51 -12.29 26.79
N LYS A 73 -4.54 -12.77 26.08
CA LYS A 73 -5.73 -13.36 26.72
C LYS A 73 -5.39 -14.63 27.51
N PHE A 74 -4.52 -15.47 26.97
CA PHE A 74 -4.04 -16.68 27.64
C PHE A 74 -3.32 -16.32 28.95
N LEU A 75 -2.39 -15.36 28.91
CA LEU A 75 -1.69 -14.87 30.10
C LEU A 75 -2.66 -14.30 31.14
N ASN A 76 -3.65 -13.51 30.71
CA ASN A 76 -4.68 -12.97 31.60
C ASN A 76 -5.58 -14.05 32.22
N THR A 77 -5.75 -15.21 31.56
CA THR A 77 -6.64 -16.29 32.01
C THR A 77 -5.95 -17.26 32.97
N TYR A 78 -4.73 -17.70 32.63
CA TYR A 78 -4.03 -18.76 33.38
C TYR A 78 -3.00 -18.21 34.38
N GLY A 79 -2.65 -16.92 34.26
CA GLY A 79 -1.69 -16.25 35.12
C GLY A 79 -0.25 -16.72 34.93
N VAL A 80 0.68 -16.04 35.59
CA VAL A 80 2.15 -16.24 35.43
C VAL A 80 2.64 -17.60 35.96
N LYS A 81 1.79 -18.39 36.64
CA LYS A 81 2.21 -19.64 37.30
C LYS A 81 2.52 -20.80 36.35
N VAL A 82 2.20 -20.68 35.07
CA VAL A 82 2.37 -21.74 34.06
C VAL A 82 3.47 -21.42 33.04
N PHE A 83 4.14 -20.27 33.17
CA PHE A 83 5.06 -19.74 32.15
C PHE A 83 6.22 -18.95 32.77
N ASP A 84 7.39 -18.91 32.13
CA ASP A 84 8.50 -18.01 32.50
C ASP A 84 8.24 -16.59 31.94
N PRO A 85 7.83 -15.61 32.79
CA PRO A 85 7.50 -14.26 32.33
C PRO A 85 8.66 -13.56 31.61
N ASP A 86 9.91 -13.88 31.95
CA ASP A 86 11.07 -13.29 31.29
C ASP A 86 11.24 -13.85 29.87
N GLU A 87 10.93 -15.12 29.66
CA GLU A 87 10.95 -15.73 28.33
C GLU A 87 9.82 -15.20 27.44
N ALA A 88 8.63 -14.97 28.01
CA ALA A 88 7.49 -14.40 27.28
C ALA A 88 7.82 -12.99 26.84
N LYS A 89 8.35 -12.19 27.77
CA LYS A 89 8.75 -10.82 27.50
C LYS A 89 9.81 -10.75 26.41
N ARG A 90 10.85 -11.61 26.46
CA ARG A 90 11.90 -11.68 25.42
C ARG A 90 11.34 -11.97 24.03
N VAL A 91 10.43 -12.95 23.92
CA VAL A 91 9.81 -13.31 22.64
C VAL A 91 8.93 -12.16 22.12
N LEU A 92 8.14 -11.54 23.00
CA LEU A 92 7.30 -10.39 22.64
C LEU A 92 8.12 -9.17 22.19
N GLU A 93 9.20 -8.85 22.88
CA GLU A 93 10.09 -7.75 22.52
C GLU A 93 10.75 -7.97 21.16
N LYS A 94 11.17 -9.21 20.87
CA LYS A 94 11.74 -9.58 19.57
C LYS A 94 10.72 -9.42 18.44
N GLU A 95 9.47 -9.80 18.69
CA GLU A 95 8.39 -9.66 17.71
C GLU A 95 8.06 -8.20 17.46
N VAL A 96 7.91 -7.38 18.50
CA VAL A 96 7.69 -5.92 18.38
C VAL A 96 8.84 -5.24 17.63
N SER A 97 10.09 -5.65 17.86
CA SER A 97 11.25 -5.16 17.10
C SER A 97 11.13 -5.48 15.62
N THR A 98 10.84 -6.74 15.29
CA THR A 98 10.68 -7.20 13.90
C THR A 98 9.52 -6.48 13.21
N PHE A 99 8.41 -6.23 13.91
CA PHE A 99 7.30 -5.41 13.41
C PHE A 99 7.74 -3.99 13.07
N SER A 100 8.53 -3.37 13.94
CA SER A 100 8.99 -1.98 13.77
C SER A 100 9.89 -1.85 12.54
N GLU A 101 10.78 -2.81 12.32
CA GLU A 101 11.65 -2.87 11.13
C GLU A 101 10.84 -3.00 9.83
N ILE A 102 9.81 -3.85 9.80
CA ILE A 102 8.93 -4.01 8.64
C ILE A 102 8.15 -2.71 8.38
N MET A 103 7.63 -2.07 9.42
CA MET A 103 6.91 -0.79 9.29
C MET A 103 7.82 0.33 8.76
N GLU A 104 9.07 0.39 9.22
CA GLU A 104 10.05 1.34 8.69
C GLU A 104 10.37 1.07 7.22
N ALA A 105 10.55 -0.20 6.83
CA ALA A 105 10.79 -0.58 5.44
C ALA A 105 9.60 -0.20 4.53
N LEU A 106 8.36 -0.43 4.97
CA LEU A 106 7.15 -0.02 4.25
C LEU A 106 7.02 1.51 4.17
N ALA A 107 7.33 2.23 5.24
CA ALA A 107 7.35 3.69 5.23
C ALA A 107 8.43 4.24 4.28
N ALA A 108 9.62 3.61 4.24
CA ALA A 108 10.69 3.96 3.31
C ALA A 108 10.27 3.70 1.86
N LEU A 109 9.62 2.57 1.59
CA LEU A 109 9.07 2.24 0.27
C LEU A 109 8.03 3.29 -0.17
N ARG A 110 7.12 3.69 0.73
CA ARG A 110 6.13 4.74 0.45
C ARG A 110 6.80 6.08 0.13
N ARG A 111 7.79 6.50 0.93
CA ARG A 111 8.55 7.74 0.67
C ARG A 111 9.28 7.68 -0.68
N GLU A 112 9.84 6.53 -1.04
CA GLU A 112 10.52 6.33 -2.32
C GLU A 112 9.53 6.36 -3.49
N ALA A 113 8.33 5.78 -3.31
CA ALA A 113 7.26 5.88 -4.30
C ALA A 113 6.81 7.34 -4.49
N ASP A 114 6.59 8.08 -3.41
CA ASP A 114 6.25 9.51 -3.43
C ASP A 114 7.34 10.33 -4.14
N ARG A 115 8.62 10.08 -3.85
CA ARG A 115 9.78 10.75 -4.49
C ARG A 115 9.86 10.51 -5.99
N ASN A 116 9.45 9.34 -6.45
CA ASN A 116 9.55 8.93 -7.85
C ASN A 116 8.20 9.08 -8.60
N ASN A 117 7.25 9.87 -8.08
CA ASN A 117 5.91 10.05 -8.66
C ASN A 117 5.17 8.72 -8.96
N VAL A 118 5.44 7.67 -8.18
CA VAL A 118 4.76 6.39 -8.30
C VAL A 118 3.45 6.47 -7.52
N HIS A 119 2.33 6.45 -8.26
CA HIS A 119 1.01 6.44 -7.66
C HIS A 119 0.70 5.05 -7.08
N LEU A 120 0.83 4.91 -5.76
CA LEU A 120 0.42 3.70 -5.03
C LEU A 120 -1.10 3.77 -4.78
N GLN A 121 -1.85 2.86 -5.39
CA GLN A 121 -3.27 2.69 -5.08
C GLN A 121 -3.36 1.88 -3.78
N ILE A 122 -3.54 2.56 -2.66
CA ILE A 122 -3.76 1.94 -1.35
C ILE A 122 -5.28 1.83 -1.17
N GLU A 123 -5.81 0.61 -1.13
CA GLU A 123 -7.17 0.39 -0.65
C GLU A 123 -7.18 0.57 0.87
N ASP A 124 -8.12 1.34 1.40
CA ASP A 124 -8.28 1.52 2.84
C ASP A 124 -8.56 0.14 3.48
N PHE A 125 -7.64 -0.31 4.32
CA PHE A 125 -7.78 -1.53 5.13
C PHE A 125 -8.96 -1.50 6.12
N ASN A 126 -9.65 -0.35 6.24
CA ASN A 126 -10.80 -0.16 7.12
C ASN A 126 -12.13 -0.67 6.52
N ASN A 127 -12.16 -1.19 5.28
CA ASN A 127 -13.36 -1.80 4.69
C ASN A 127 -13.42 -3.33 4.91
N LEU A 128 -13.13 -3.79 6.13
CA LEU A 128 -13.40 -5.18 6.56
C LEU A 128 -14.76 -5.35 7.24
N ASP A 129 -15.60 -4.31 7.25
CA ASP A 129 -17.00 -4.43 7.63
C ASP A 129 -17.83 -4.62 6.35
N ASN A 130 -18.17 -5.88 6.03
CA ASN A 130 -19.47 -6.33 5.50
C ASN A 130 -19.36 -7.77 4.97
N GLU A 131 -19.44 -8.76 5.86
CA GLU A 131 -20.21 -10.01 5.66
C GLU A 131 -20.89 -10.38 6.99
#